data_AF-A0A9Q9HFP4-F1
#
_entry.id   AF-A0A9Q9HFP4-F1
#
_cell.length_a   1.000
_cell.length_b   1.000
_cell.length_c   1.000
_cell.angle_alpha   90.00
_cell.angle_beta   90.00
_cell.angle_gamma   90.00
#
_symmetry.space_group_name_H-M   'P 1'
#
loop_
_entity.id
_entity.type
_entity.pdbx_description
1 polymer ?
#
loop_
_entity_poly.entity_id
_entity_poly.type
_entity_poly.pdbx_seq_one_letter_code
_entity_poly.pdbx_strand_id
1 'polypeptide(L)'
;MKLAAKLVATALLGTIPTFVLADPKPRSAKPAPPQLIASIYAGNTDIWAEGCNGGIYYSSNRQARAWCGENSDSLGAGEWKIDPQGRVCHQLSWYWPGDNRAGKSLGEETCISHVVDRWGTVWRSWPNDPQWWPLAGKHSGIKKYSGMKKGYKFHSNVKEARSRLGL
;
A
#
# COMPACT_ATOMS: atom_id res chain seq x y z
N MET A 1 61.51 -18.49 24.21
CA MET A 1 60.56 -17.86 23.27
C MET A 1 59.19 -17.81 23.94
N LYS A 2 58.62 -16.62 24.17
CA LYS A 2 57.30 -16.43 24.81
C LYS A 2 56.24 -16.27 23.71
N LEU A 3 55.28 -17.19 23.61
CA LEU A 3 54.10 -17.02 22.75
C LEU A 3 53.07 -16.15 23.48
N ALA A 4 52.77 -14.99 22.90
CA ALA A 4 51.67 -14.14 23.33
C ALA A 4 50.41 -14.49 22.51
N ALA A 5 49.38 -15.01 23.18
CA ALA A 5 48.07 -15.24 22.58
C ALA A 5 47.33 -13.90 22.45
N LYS A 6 47.00 -13.49 21.22
CA LYS A 6 46.11 -12.36 20.96
C LYS A 6 44.67 -12.87 20.86
N LEU A 7 43.86 -12.51 21.86
CA LEU A 7 42.40 -12.64 21.83
C LEU A 7 41.82 -11.63 20.82
N VAL A 8 41.18 -12.12 19.76
CA VAL A 8 40.39 -11.30 18.85
C VAL A 8 38.93 -11.46 19.25
N ALA A 9 38.38 -10.47 19.98
CA ALA A 9 36.96 -10.38 20.27
C ALA A 9 36.24 -9.82 19.03
N THR A 10 35.49 -10.68 18.33
CA THR A 10 34.69 -10.28 17.16
C THR A 10 33.32 -9.85 17.66
N ALA A 11 33.08 -8.54 17.75
CA ALA A 11 31.77 -8.00 18.08
C ALA A 11 30.84 -8.09 16.84
N LEU A 12 29.95 -9.08 16.82
CA LEU A 12 28.84 -9.15 15.88
C LEU A 12 27.82 -8.06 16.24
N LEU A 13 27.85 -6.94 15.51
CA LEU A 13 26.75 -5.97 15.49
C LEU A 13 25.58 -6.58 14.72
N GLY A 14 24.72 -7.31 15.43
CA GLY A 14 23.46 -7.80 14.90
C GLY A 14 22.51 -6.63 14.64
N THR A 15 22.20 -6.38 13.36
CA THR A 15 21.14 -5.44 12.98
C THR A 15 19.79 -6.03 13.39
N ILE A 16 19.14 -5.46 14.39
CA ILE A 16 17.77 -5.84 14.76
C ILE A 16 16.85 -5.43 13.61
N PRO A 17 16.11 -6.37 12.97
CA PRO A 17 15.10 -6.00 12.00
C PRO A 17 14.00 -5.21 12.72
N THR A 18 13.81 -3.95 12.32
CA THR A 18 12.66 -3.15 12.76
C THR A 18 11.41 -3.72 12.10
N PHE A 19 10.70 -4.60 12.79
CA PHE A 19 9.35 -4.98 12.40
C PHE A 19 8.44 -3.75 12.48
N VAL A 20 7.67 -3.50 11.42
CA VAL A 20 6.62 -2.48 11.45
C VAL A 20 5.53 -3.03 12.36
N LEU A 21 5.41 -2.46 13.56
CA LEU A 21 4.35 -2.82 14.49
C LEU A 21 3.08 -2.09 14.07
N ALA A 22 2.02 -2.86 13.89
CA ALA A 22 0.68 -2.32 13.89
C ALA A 22 0.37 -1.77 15.29
N ASP A 23 -0.09 -0.53 15.37
CA ASP A 23 -0.41 0.11 16.64
C ASP A 23 -1.93 0.24 16.81
N PRO A 24 -2.45 0.26 18.06
CA PRO A 24 -3.79 0.76 18.29
C PRO A 24 -3.90 2.21 17.79
N LYS A 25 -5.12 2.67 17.52
CA LYS A 25 -5.37 4.04 17.05
C LYS A 25 -4.55 5.05 17.87
N PRO A 26 -3.71 5.91 17.24
CA PRO A 26 -2.85 6.80 17.99
C PRO A 26 -3.66 7.74 18.89
N ARG A 27 -3.22 7.88 20.15
CA ARG A 27 -3.91 8.71 21.14
C ARG A 27 -4.02 10.15 20.63
N SER A 28 -5.21 10.74 20.81
CA SER A 28 -5.53 12.12 20.40
C SER A 28 -5.40 12.38 18.90
N ALA A 29 -5.37 11.35 18.05
CA ALA A 29 -5.37 11.52 16.60
C ALA A 29 -6.69 12.11 16.10
N LYS A 30 -6.59 13.03 15.14
CA LYS A 30 -7.73 13.71 14.52
C LYS A 30 -7.99 13.17 13.11
N PRO A 31 -9.20 13.29 12.57
CA PRO A 31 -9.45 12.97 11.16
C PRO A 31 -8.44 13.67 10.23
N ALA A 32 -7.95 12.95 9.22
CA ALA A 32 -7.03 13.53 8.26
C ALA A 32 -7.76 14.43 7.25
N PRO A 33 -7.23 15.62 6.90
CA PRO A 33 -7.85 16.47 5.88
C PRO A 33 -7.91 15.76 4.51
N PRO A 34 -9.05 15.79 3.79
CA PRO A 34 -9.18 15.13 2.48
C PRO A 34 -8.10 15.55 1.46
N GLN A 35 -7.70 16.82 1.46
CA GLN A 35 -6.66 17.34 0.55
C GLN A 35 -5.28 16.74 0.85
N LEU A 36 -4.97 16.52 2.13
CA LEU A 36 -3.73 15.83 2.53
C LEU A 36 -3.75 14.39 2.01
N ILE A 37 -4.87 13.68 2.17
CA ILE A 37 -5.02 12.30 1.69
C ILE A 37 -4.93 12.24 0.16
N ALA A 38 -5.52 13.21 -0.55
CA ALA A 38 -5.40 13.31 -2.00
C ALA A 38 -3.93 13.43 -2.44
N SER A 39 -3.14 14.27 -1.76
CA SER A 39 -1.72 14.44 -2.07
C SER A 39 -0.87 13.18 -1.85
N ILE A 40 -1.32 12.28 -0.96
CA ILE A 40 -0.62 11.04 -0.64
C ILE A 40 -0.98 9.92 -1.62
N TYR A 41 -2.24 9.82 -2.05
CA TYR A 41 -2.70 8.72 -2.89
C TYR A 41 -2.58 9.01 -4.39
N ALA A 42 -2.92 10.23 -4.82
CA ALA A 42 -2.95 10.55 -6.25
C ALA A 42 -1.56 10.40 -6.90
N GLY A 43 -1.50 9.57 -7.93
CA GLY A 43 -0.27 9.27 -8.66
C GLY A 43 0.66 8.26 -7.98
N ASN A 44 0.21 7.58 -6.93
CA ASN A 44 1.03 6.64 -6.16
C ASN A 44 0.42 5.23 -6.11
N THR A 45 1.26 4.23 -5.87
CA THR A 45 0.88 2.82 -5.71
C THR A 45 1.02 2.40 -4.26
N ASP A 46 -0.03 1.82 -3.71
CA ASP A 46 0.01 1.10 -2.44
C ASP A 46 0.43 -0.35 -2.67
N ILE A 47 1.65 -0.70 -2.25
CA ILE A 47 2.15 -2.08 -2.31
C ILE A 47 1.55 -2.86 -1.15
N TRP A 48 0.93 -3.99 -1.45
CA TRP A 48 0.39 -4.87 -0.43
C TRP A 48 1.52 -5.56 0.31
N ALA A 49 1.48 -5.49 1.64
CA ALA A 49 2.52 -6.05 2.50
C ALA A 49 2.61 -7.58 2.39
N GLU A 50 1.48 -8.24 2.10
CA GLU A 50 1.35 -9.69 2.05
C GLU A 50 0.60 -10.12 0.79
N GLY A 51 0.81 -11.38 0.40
CA GLY A 51 -0.14 -12.13 -0.41
C GLY A 51 0.06 -12.17 -1.92
N CYS A 52 0.90 -11.33 -2.54
CA CYS A 52 1.30 -11.56 -3.95
C CYS A 52 2.36 -10.63 -4.58
N ASN A 53 3.14 -9.89 -3.79
CA ASN A 53 4.10 -8.91 -4.34
C ASN A 53 3.43 -7.96 -5.37
N GLY A 54 2.25 -7.47 -5.00
CA GLY A 54 1.34 -6.69 -5.84
C GLY A 54 0.94 -5.39 -5.18
N GLY A 55 -0.08 -4.75 -5.73
CA GLY A 55 -0.57 -3.49 -5.18
C GLY A 55 -1.61 -2.81 -6.05
N ILE A 56 -2.07 -1.67 -5.56
CA ILE A 56 -3.09 -0.84 -6.20
C ILE A 56 -2.53 0.56 -6.48
N TYR A 57 -2.59 0.97 -7.74
CA TYR A 57 -2.27 2.30 -8.19
C TYR A 57 -3.51 3.19 -8.18
N TYR A 58 -3.37 4.36 -7.56
CA TYR A 58 -4.40 5.39 -7.49
C TYR A 58 -3.97 6.54 -8.40
N SER A 59 -4.54 6.60 -9.60
CA SER A 59 -4.22 7.66 -10.56
C SER A 59 -4.79 9.02 -10.14
N SER A 60 -4.17 10.11 -10.60
CA SER A 60 -4.66 11.47 -10.33
C SER A 60 -6.02 11.78 -11.00
N ASN A 61 -6.46 10.99 -11.97
CA ASN A 61 -7.77 11.12 -12.63
C ASN A 61 -8.83 10.17 -12.07
N ARG A 62 -8.70 9.76 -10.79
CA ARG A 62 -9.65 8.92 -10.05
C ARG A 62 -9.81 7.48 -10.54
N GLN A 63 -8.97 7.01 -11.45
CA GLN A 63 -8.92 5.58 -11.81
C GLN A 63 -8.05 4.80 -10.83
N ALA A 64 -8.42 3.57 -10.53
CA ALA A 64 -7.64 2.64 -9.74
C ALA A 64 -7.30 1.38 -10.54
N ARG A 65 -6.08 0.89 -10.40
CA ARG A 65 -5.60 -0.32 -11.09
C ARG A 65 -4.82 -1.19 -10.13
N ALA A 66 -5.18 -2.45 -10.03
CA ALA A 66 -4.54 -3.41 -9.14
C ALA A 66 -3.97 -4.59 -9.93
N TRP A 67 -2.86 -5.12 -9.44
CA TRP A 67 -2.22 -6.31 -9.98
C TRP A 67 -1.55 -7.10 -8.87
N CYS A 68 -1.45 -8.40 -9.08
CA CYS A 68 -1.04 -9.39 -8.08
C CYS A 68 -0.14 -10.42 -8.76
N GLY A 69 1.10 -10.57 -8.30
CA GLY A 69 2.08 -11.45 -8.94
C GLY A 69 1.72 -12.92 -8.91
N GLU A 70 1.09 -13.39 -7.83
CA GLU A 70 0.58 -14.75 -7.70
C GLU A 70 -0.61 -15.04 -8.63
N ASN A 71 -1.27 -14.00 -9.14
CA ASN A 71 -2.33 -14.12 -10.15
C ASN A 71 -2.05 -13.15 -11.32
N SER A 72 -0.87 -13.33 -11.93
CA SER A 72 -0.27 -12.36 -12.85
C SER A 72 -1.09 -12.09 -14.12
N ASP A 73 -1.97 -13.02 -14.52
CA ASP A 73 -2.86 -12.90 -15.67
C ASP A 73 -4.16 -12.15 -15.35
N SER A 74 -4.42 -11.86 -14.07
CA SER A 74 -5.59 -11.13 -13.62
C SER A 74 -5.25 -9.68 -13.30
N LEU A 75 -6.26 -8.80 -13.40
CA LEU A 75 -6.12 -7.40 -12.99
C LEU A 75 -7.39 -6.87 -12.35
N GLY A 76 -7.23 -5.90 -11.46
CA GLY A 76 -8.32 -5.08 -10.94
C GLY A 76 -8.35 -3.74 -11.66
N ALA A 77 -9.53 -3.29 -12.10
CA ALA A 77 -9.70 -1.96 -12.67
C ALA A 77 -11.01 -1.33 -12.21
N GLY A 78 -10.93 -0.08 -11.76
CA GLY A 78 -12.10 0.68 -11.35
C GLY A 78 -11.75 2.12 -11.02
N GLU A 79 -12.39 2.64 -10.00
CA GLU A 79 -12.27 4.04 -9.58
C GLU A 79 -12.00 4.15 -8.07
N TRP A 80 -11.52 5.32 -7.68
CA TRP A 80 -11.35 5.69 -6.29
C TRP A 80 -11.78 7.14 -6.04
N LYS A 81 -12.20 7.40 -4.81
CA LYS A 81 -12.63 8.71 -4.32
C LYS A 81 -12.14 8.91 -2.89
N ILE A 82 -12.12 10.17 -2.47
CA ILE A 82 -11.98 10.53 -1.07
C ILE A 82 -13.32 11.08 -0.61
N ASP A 83 -13.85 10.52 0.47
CA ASP A 83 -15.13 10.97 1.01
C ASP A 83 -14.95 12.18 1.96
N PRO A 84 -16.04 12.82 2.40
CA PRO A 84 -15.96 13.97 3.31
C PRO A 84 -15.28 13.68 4.65
N GLN A 85 -15.23 12.41 5.07
CA GLN A 85 -14.56 11.94 6.29
C GLN A 85 -13.05 11.72 6.08
N GLY A 86 -12.54 11.92 4.86
CA GLY A 86 -11.14 11.73 4.52
C GLY A 86 -10.76 10.27 4.29
N ARG A 87 -11.74 9.37 4.07
CA ARG A 87 -11.48 7.96 3.74
C ARG A 87 -11.18 7.81 2.26
N VAL A 88 -10.25 6.93 1.91
CA VAL A 88 -10.01 6.51 0.52
C VAL A 88 -10.91 5.32 0.23
N CYS A 89 -11.94 5.55 -0.57
CA CYS A 89 -12.85 4.50 -1.03
C CYS A 89 -12.50 4.10 -2.48
N HIS A 90 -12.41 2.81 -2.75
CA HIS A 90 -12.24 2.29 -4.10
C HIS A 90 -13.10 1.06 -4.34
N GLN A 91 -13.52 0.87 -5.58
CA GLN A 91 -14.21 -0.34 -6.02
C GLN A 91 -13.61 -0.76 -7.36
N LEU A 92 -13.25 -2.03 -7.47
CA LEU A 92 -12.60 -2.59 -8.65
C LEU A 92 -13.49 -3.65 -9.28
N SER A 93 -13.57 -3.66 -10.60
CA SER A 93 -13.90 -4.88 -11.32
C SER A 93 -12.64 -5.73 -11.45
N TRP A 94 -12.72 -6.99 -11.05
CA TRP A 94 -11.66 -7.97 -11.26
C TRP A 94 -11.87 -8.68 -12.58
N TYR A 95 -10.79 -8.85 -13.32
CA TYR A 95 -10.75 -9.54 -14.61
C TYR A 95 -9.73 -10.67 -14.53
N TRP A 96 -10.08 -11.83 -15.07
CA TRP A 96 -9.25 -13.03 -15.06
C TRP A 96 -9.44 -13.85 -16.35
N PRO A 97 -8.51 -14.77 -16.68
CA PRO A 97 -8.67 -15.64 -17.85
C PRO A 97 -9.95 -16.46 -17.77
N GLY A 98 -10.67 -16.56 -18.89
CA GLY A 98 -11.83 -17.44 -19.04
C GLY A 98 -11.78 -18.12 -20.40
N ASP A 99 -12.63 -19.14 -20.60
CA ASP A 99 -12.52 -20.05 -21.75
C ASP A 99 -12.61 -19.35 -23.12
N ASN A 100 -13.55 -18.42 -23.28
CA ASN A 100 -13.80 -17.71 -24.55
C ASN A 100 -13.63 -16.19 -24.44
N ARG A 101 -13.70 -15.65 -23.23
CA ARG A 101 -13.54 -14.22 -22.92
C ARG A 101 -13.06 -14.09 -21.48
N ALA A 102 -12.44 -12.96 -21.16
CA ALA A 102 -12.10 -12.62 -19.78
C ALA A 102 -13.34 -12.72 -18.88
N GLY A 103 -13.19 -13.43 -17.77
CA GLY A 103 -14.13 -13.36 -16.66
C GLY A 103 -14.11 -11.95 -16.06
N LYS A 104 -15.24 -11.54 -15.47
CA LYS A 104 -15.36 -10.26 -14.80
C LYS A 104 -16.32 -10.35 -13.62
N SER A 105 -15.94 -9.80 -12.47
CA SER A 105 -16.84 -9.55 -11.35
C SER A 105 -16.56 -8.18 -10.73
N LEU A 106 -17.61 -7.55 -10.21
CA LEU A 106 -17.47 -6.33 -9.42
C LEU A 106 -17.08 -6.73 -7.99
N GLY A 107 -15.96 -6.22 -7.49
CA GLY A 107 -15.56 -6.35 -6.10
C GLY A 107 -16.35 -5.41 -5.20
N GLU A 108 -16.26 -5.65 -3.90
CA GLU A 108 -16.84 -4.77 -2.88
C GLU A 108 -16.12 -3.41 -2.84
N GLU A 109 -16.83 -2.36 -2.41
CA GLU A 109 -16.20 -1.07 -2.13
C GLU A 109 -15.40 -1.16 -0.81
N THR A 110 -14.12 -0.82 -0.87
CA THR A 110 -13.25 -0.76 0.31
C THR A 110 -12.94 0.69 0.65
N CYS A 111 -13.27 1.12 1.87
CA CYS A 111 -12.99 2.47 2.39
C CYS A 111 -11.94 2.46 3.50
N ILE A 112 -10.72 2.89 3.20
CA ILE A 112 -9.60 2.98 4.13
C ILE A 112 -9.72 4.27 4.94
N SER A 113 -9.67 4.17 6.26
CA SER A 113 -9.76 5.31 7.18
C SER A 113 -8.40 5.94 7.46
N HIS A 114 -8.37 7.26 7.70
CA HIS A 114 -7.14 8.00 7.96
C HIS A 114 -7.26 8.95 9.16
N VAL A 115 -6.20 9.02 9.96
CA VAL A 115 -6.06 10.01 11.04
C VAL A 115 -4.65 10.61 11.05
N VAL A 116 -4.52 11.78 11.68
CA VAL A 116 -3.25 12.46 11.89
C VAL A 116 -2.99 12.56 13.39
N ASP A 117 -1.83 12.08 13.82
CA ASP A 117 -1.40 12.18 15.22
C ASP A 117 -0.86 13.58 15.56
N ARG A 118 -0.57 13.81 16.85
CA ARG A 118 -0.02 15.09 17.35
C ARG A 118 1.34 15.48 16.76
N TRP A 119 2.05 14.54 16.14
CA TRP A 119 3.35 14.74 15.51
C TRP A 119 3.25 14.91 13.99
N GLY A 120 2.04 14.90 13.43
CA GLY A 120 1.76 15.06 12.01
C GLY A 120 1.93 13.78 11.20
N THR A 121 2.06 12.60 11.83
CA THR A 121 2.07 11.33 11.09
C THR A 121 0.65 11.01 10.65
N VAL A 122 0.48 10.69 9.38
CA VAL A 122 -0.76 10.14 8.83
C VAL A 122 -0.76 8.64 9.04
N TRP A 123 -1.81 8.14 9.67
CA TRP A 123 -2.06 6.73 9.93
C TRP A 123 -3.26 6.29 9.13
N ARG A 124 -3.29 5.00 8.74
CA ARG A 124 -4.42 4.39 8.03
C ARG A 124 -4.87 3.10 8.68
N SER A 125 -6.14 2.74 8.48
CA SER A 125 -6.73 1.49 8.93
C SER A 125 -7.76 1.01 7.90
N TRP A 126 -7.76 -0.29 7.61
CA TRP A 126 -8.70 -0.92 6.69
C TRP A 126 -10.04 -1.21 7.38
N PRO A 127 -11.14 -1.39 6.64
CA PRO A 127 -12.40 -1.84 7.22
C PRO A 127 -12.21 -3.07 8.10
N ASN A 128 -12.74 -3.01 9.33
CA ASN A 128 -12.65 -4.07 10.34
C ASN A 128 -11.23 -4.39 10.87
N ASP A 129 -10.20 -3.65 10.47
CA ASP A 129 -8.86 -3.77 11.04
C ASP A 129 -8.77 -2.94 12.33
N PRO A 130 -8.55 -3.55 13.52
CA PRO A 130 -8.37 -2.79 14.75
C PRO A 130 -7.04 -2.01 14.76
N GLN A 131 -6.12 -2.33 13.86
CA GLN A 131 -4.77 -1.79 13.80
C GLN A 131 -4.68 -0.57 12.90
N TRP A 132 -3.69 0.28 13.20
CA TRP A 132 -3.36 1.48 12.47
C TRP A 132 -1.91 1.43 12.01
N TRP A 133 -1.72 1.79 10.75
CA TRP A 133 -0.46 1.64 10.04
C TRP A 133 0.05 3.01 9.59
N PRO A 134 1.34 3.32 9.79
CA PRO A 134 1.89 4.61 9.42
C PRO A 134 1.97 4.73 7.88
N LEU A 135 1.41 5.80 7.34
CA LEU A 135 1.33 6.04 5.90
C LEU A 135 2.31 7.13 5.43
N ALA A 136 2.24 8.29 6.07
CA ALA A 136 3.04 9.46 5.72
C ALA A 136 3.52 10.21 6.98
N GLY A 137 4.65 10.91 6.88
CA GLY A 137 5.22 11.73 7.95
C GLY A 137 4.77 13.20 7.91
N LYS A 138 5.34 13.97 8.85
CA LYS A 138 4.88 15.27 9.37
C LYS A 138 4.31 16.28 8.37
N HIS A 139 4.66 16.23 7.07
CA HIS A 139 4.07 17.08 6.01
C HIS A 139 3.98 16.39 4.63
N SER A 140 3.25 15.26 4.49
CA SER A 140 2.93 14.50 3.25
C SER A 140 3.95 13.50 2.69
N GLY A 141 5.17 13.46 3.24
CA GLY A 141 6.18 12.50 2.79
C GLY A 141 5.78 11.05 3.08
N ILE A 142 5.62 10.24 2.03
CA ILE A 142 5.40 8.79 2.14
C ILE A 142 6.50 8.17 3.03
N LYS A 143 6.09 7.45 4.08
CA LYS A 143 7.04 6.74 4.94
C LYS A 143 7.67 5.57 4.16
N LYS A 144 8.95 5.31 4.38
CA LYS A 144 9.70 4.22 3.71
C LYS A 144 8.99 2.86 3.81
N TYR A 145 8.33 2.62 4.94
CA TYR A 145 7.74 1.34 5.32
C TYR A 145 6.21 1.28 5.17
N SER A 146 5.57 2.30 4.59
CA SER A 146 4.10 2.34 4.52
C SER A 146 3.48 1.48 3.41
N GLY A 147 4.28 0.78 2.60
CA GLY A 147 3.81 0.13 1.37
C GLY A 147 3.57 1.11 0.23
N MET A 148 3.24 2.38 0.50
CA MET A 148 3.04 3.39 -0.54
C MET A 148 4.35 3.71 -1.29
N LYS A 149 4.29 3.84 -2.61
CA LYS A 149 5.42 4.18 -3.49
C LYS A 149 4.98 5.14 -4.59
N LYS A 150 5.89 6.03 -5.00
CA LYS A 150 5.61 7.00 -6.06
C LYS A 150 5.44 6.36 -7.45
N GLY A 151 4.45 6.82 -8.21
CA GLY A 151 4.20 6.39 -9.58
C GLY A 151 3.49 5.04 -9.70
N TYR A 152 3.16 4.66 -10.94
CA TYR A 152 2.41 3.44 -11.26
C TYR A 152 3.33 2.21 -11.35
N LYS A 153 3.56 1.55 -10.21
CA LYS A 153 4.60 0.50 -10.09
C LYS A 153 4.37 -0.72 -10.97
N PHE A 154 3.12 -1.15 -11.15
CA PHE A 154 2.75 -2.35 -11.92
C PHE A 154 2.16 -2.02 -13.29
N HIS A 155 2.49 -0.85 -13.86
CA HIS A 155 1.90 -0.41 -15.13
C HIS A 155 2.10 -1.42 -16.27
N SER A 156 3.33 -1.92 -16.44
CA SER A 156 3.64 -2.90 -17.49
C SER A 156 2.90 -4.21 -17.26
N ASN A 157 2.84 -4.70 -16.02
CA ASN A 157 2.13 -5.93 -15.67
C ASN A 157 0.63 -5.80 -15.94
N VAL A 158 0.02 -4.67 -15.57
CA VAL A 158 -1.40 -4.42 -15.86
C VAL A 158 -1.64 -4.34 -17.37
N LYS A 159 -0.75 -3.69 -18.14
CA LYS A 159 -0.88 -3.63 -19.61
C LYS A 159 -0.78 -5.03 -20.23
N GLU A 160 0.16 -5.84 -19.75
CA GLU A 160 0.36 -7.20 -20.23
C GLU A 160 -0.84 -8.09 -19.89
N ALA A 161 -1.29 -8.11 -18.64
CA ALA A 161 -2.50 -8.84 -18.22
C ALA A 161 -3.71 -8.40 -19.05
N ARG A 162 -3.90 -7.09 -19.24
CA ARG A 162 -4.97 -6.55 -20.08
C ARG A 162 -4.90 -7.06 -21.51
N SER A 163 -3.71 -7.10 -22.11
CA SER A 163 -3.49 -7.62 -23.46
C SER A 163 -3.83 -9.11 -23.55
N ARG A 164 -3.40 -9.92 -22.57
CA ARG A 164 -3.71 -11.37 -22.51
C ARG A 164 -5.20 -11.64 -22.36
N LEU A 165 -5.90 -10.75 -21.65
CA LEU A 165 -7.35 -10.80 -21.46
C LEU A 165 -8.16 -10.26 -22.67
N GLY A 166 -7.50 -9.67 -23.67
CA GLY A 166 -8.15 -9.08 -24.84
C GLY A 166 -8.97 -7.81 -24.52
N LEU A 167 -8.52 -7.00 -23.56
CA LEU A 167 -9.23 -5.81 -23.06
C LEU A 167 -8.64 -4.47 -23.50
#